data_AF-H8G8K8-F1
#
_entry.id   AF-H8G8K8-F1
#
_cell.length_a   1.000
_cell.length_b   1.000
_cell.length_c   1.000
_cell.angle_alpha   90.00
_cell.angle_beta   90.00
_cell.angle_gamma   90.00
#
_symmetry.space_group_name_H-M   'P 1'
#
loop_
_entity.id
_entity.type
_entity.pdbx_description
1 polymer ?
#
loop_
_entity_poly.entity_id
_entity_poly.type
_entity_poly.pdbx_seq_one_letter_code
_entity_poly.pdbx_strand_id
1 'polypeptide(L)'
;MTVLRDRWLPLSVLVLAIAALVASLVWVVGGTGVGGSVNGPGYGGMPMMSGHGGMMSGAPGHGPVRSLDDACRAADQFGQQRGLRTGEVMQFSNGYYAELLDSQSRGATEVLLDPASGFTQLEMGPAMMWNTAYGMTRTTPQSSPPSVTPDQALRIADQWLTQNRPGLHAAEATAFPGYYTLHTLRDNQIVGMISVNAHASAVWYHTWHGQFVAMQEAATSGMPR
;
A
#
# COMPACT_ATOMS: atom_id res chain seq x y z
N MET A 1 -21.88 31.78 57.26
CA MET A 1 -21.18 32.61 56.24
C MET A 1 -19.70 32.46 56.57
N THR A 2 -18.79 31.85 55.82
CA THR A 2 -18.69 31.53 54.38
C THR A 2 -17.65 30.39 54.25
N VAL A 3 -17.80 29.53 53.24
CA VAL A 3 -16.93 28.37 52.90
C VAL A 3 -15.63 28.85 52.25
N LEU A 4 -14.51 28.13 52.43
CA LEU A 4 -13.51 27.86 51.38
C LEU A 4 -12.55 26.71 51.77
N ARG A 5 -12.51 25.69 50.90
CA ARG A 5 -11.54 24.59 50.77
C ARG A 5 -10.36 25.06 49.91
N ASP A 6 -9.13 24.62 50.20
CA ASP A 6 -8.26 23.86 49.26
C ASP A 6 -6.85 23.60 49.84
N ARG A 7 -6.45 22.33 49.97
CA ARG A 7 -5.57 21.50 49.10
C ARG A 7 -4.07 21.83 49.20
N TRP A 8 -3.39 21.01 50.01
CA TRP A 8 -1.94 20.85 50.18
C TRP A 8 -1.71 19.33 50.17
N LEU A 9 -1.09 18.71 49.15
CA LEU A 9 0.35 18.42 48.94
C LEU A 9 0.41 17.19 47.97
N PRO A 10 1.57 16.75 47.44
CA PRO A 10 2.65 17.50 46.78
C PRO A 10 3.20 16.80 45.51
N LEU A 11 3.92 17.58 44.70
CA LEU A 11 5.18 17.37 43.94
C LEU A 11 5.87 15.99 43.74
N SER A 12 5.25 14.83 43.95
CA SER A 12 5.97 13.54 43.93
C SER A 12 6.01 12.81 42.57
N VAL A 13 5.34 13.31 41.52
CA VAL A 13 5.24 12.60 40.23
C VAL A 13 6.28 13.06 39.20
N LEU A 14 6.96 14.19 39.43
CA LEU A 14 7.83 14.79 38.39
C LEU A 14 9.28 14.26 38.36
N VAL A 15 9.70 13.46 39.35
CA VAL A 15 11.10 12.96 39.43
C VAL A 15 11.29 11.59 38.77
N LEU A 16 10.21 10.85 38.45
CA LEU A 16 10.29 9.52 37.83
C LEU A 16 10.33 9.53 36.28
N ALA A 17 10.15 10.68 35.63
CA ALA A 17 10.14 10.77 34.16
C ALA A 17 11.50 11.09 33.52
N ILE A 18 12.54 11.38 34.31
CA ILE A 18 13.87 11.80 33.80
C ILE A 18 14.91 10.66 33.83
N ALA A 19 14.57 9.49 34.40
CA ALA A 19 15.48 8.35 34.51
C ALA A 19 15.44 7.34 33.33
N ALA A 20 14.65 7.59 32.28
CA ALA A 20 14.52 6.68 31.14
C ALA A 20 15.15 7.20 29.83
N LEU A 21 15.93 8.29 29.87
CA LEU A 21 16.52 8.90 28.67
C LEU A 21 18.05 9.04 28.72
N VAL A 22 18.74 8.04 29.27
CA VAL A 22 20.20 7.89 29.15
C VAL A 22 20.57 6.41 28.97
N ALA A 23 20.71 5.99 27.71
CA ALA A 23 21.62 4.93 27.20
C ALA A 23 21.09 4.54 25.81
N SER A 24 21.81 4.60 24.70
CA SER A 24 23.20 4.94 24.45
C SER A 24 23.36 4.96 22.93
N LEU A 25 23.80 6.09 22.38
CA LEU A 25 24.41 6.17 21.06
C LEU A 25 25.74 5.41 21.12
N VAL A 26 25.89 4.31 20.36
CA VAL A 26 27.20 3.75 20.03
C VAL A 26 27.19 3.39 18.54
N TRP A 27 27.74 4.31 17.74
CA TRP A 27 28.40 3.96 16.49
C TRP A 27 29.84 3.57 16.84
N VAL A 28 30.28 2.37 16.46
CA VAL A 28 31.70 2.00 16.45
C VAL A 28 32.13 1.74 15.02
N VAL A 29 33.10 2.56 14.60
CA VAL A 29 33.89 2.43 13.38
C VAL A 29 35.07 1.50 13.66
N GLY A 30 35.33 0.59 12.71
CA GLY A 30 36.67 0.19 12.28
C GLY A 30 37.49 -0.75 13.17
N GLY A 31 37.67 -1.99 12.69
CA GLY A 31 38.72 -2.90 13.17
C GLY A 31 39.10 -3.89 12.06
N THR A 32 40.28 -3.69 11.49
CA THR A 32 40.89 -4.43 10.37
C THR A 32 41.43 -5.80 10.78
N GLY A 33 41.19 -6.80 9.92
CA GLY A 33 42.14 -7.88 9.58
C GLY A 33 42.23 -9.10 10.52
N VAL A 34 42.01 -10.29 9.95
CA VAL A 34 42.97 -11.42 9.84
C VAL A 34 42.27 -12.53 9.04
N GLY A 35 43.01 -13.12 8.10
CA GLY A 35 42.50 -14.05 7.11
C GLY A 35 42.14 -15.44 7.63
N GLY A 36 41.35 -16.12 6.81
CA GLY A 36 40.93 -17.50 7.01
C GLY A 36 40.26 -18.02 5.75
N SER A 37 41.06 -18.37 4.74
CA SER A 37 40.63 -19.19 3.61
C SER A 37 40.04 -20.49 4.12
N VAL A 38 38.79 -20.78 3.77
CA VAL A 38 38.22 -22.12 3.86
C VAL A 38 37.85 -22.54 2.45
N ASN A 39 38.76 -23.28 1.83
CA ASN A 39 38.43 -24.15 0.70
C ASN A 39 37.54 -25.28 1.23
N GLY A 40 36.35 -25.45 0.65
CA GLY A 40 35.42 -26.54 0.93
C GLY A 40 34.40 -26.67 -0.21
N PRO A 41 33.98 -27.90 -0.56
CA PRO A 41 33.88 -28.35 -1.94
C PRO A 41 32.65 -27.84 -2.68
N GLY A 42 32.78 -27.77 -4.01
CA GLY A 42 31.72 -27.40 -4.93
C GLY A 42 30.45 -28.21 -4.70
N TYR A 43 29.38 -27.48 -4.40
CA TYR A 43 28.01 -27.94 -4.51
C TYR A 43 27.32 -27.13 -5.58
N GLY A 44 26.94 -27.87 -6.63
CA GLY A 44 25.85 -27.66 -7.58
C GLY A 44 25.31 -26.25 -7.75
N GLY A 45 25.36 -25.77 -8.99
CA GLY A 45 24.50 -24.69 -9.45
C GLY A 45 23.11 -24.84 -8.87
N MET A 46 22.65 -23.80 -8.19
CA MET A 46 21.31 -23.75 -7.62
C MET A 46 20.34 -24.08 -8.76
N PRO A 47 19.58 -25.18 -8.66
CA PRO A 47 18.67 -25.55 -9.72
C PRO A 47 17.63 -24.44 -9.82
N MET A 48 17.53 -23.85 -11.01
CA MET A 48 16.40 -23.05 -11.45
C MET A 48 15.12 -23.73 -10.93
N MET A 49 14.36 -23.06 -10.06
CA MET A 49 13.04 -23.53 -9.65
C MET A 49 12.08 -23.40 -10.84
N SER A 50 12.23 -24.30 -11.80
CA SER A 50 11.24 -24.60 -12.82
C SER A 50 10.28 -25.64 -12.25
N GLY A 51 9.14 -25.18 -11.75
CA GLY A 51 8.05 -26.08 -11.37
C GLY A 51 6.97 -25.43 -10.50
N HIS A 52 5.81 -25.18 -11.12
CA HIS A 52 4.50 -25.03 -10.48
C HIS A 52 4.19 -23.68 -9.80
N GLY A 53 3.70 -22.73 -10.61
CA GLY A 53 2.67 -21.78 -10.14
C GLY A 53 3.11 -20.63 -9.23
N GLY A 54 4.41 -20.31 -9.19
CA GLY A 54 4.91 -19.06 -8.60
C GLY A 54 4.51 -17.87 -9.47
N MET A 55 3.25 -17.45 -9.34
CA MET A 55 2.63 -16.37 -10.09
C MET A 55 3.50 -15.11 -10.02
N MET A 56 4.03 -14.70 -11.16
CA MET A 56 4.76 -13.45 -11.27
C MET A 56 3.86 -12.30 -10.80
N SER A 57 4.22 -11.66 -9.69
CA SER A 57 3.57 -10.45 -9.20
C SER A 57 3.77 -9.26 -10.16
N GLY A 58 4.54 -9.43 -11.25
CA GLY A 58 4.68 -8.47 -12.32
C GLY A 58 4.80 -9.11 -13.71
N ALA A 59 4.70 -8.29 -14.74
CA ALA A 59 4.86 -8.65 -16.13
C ALA A 59 5.84 -7.68 -16.81
N PRO A 60 6.67 -8.16 -17.75
CA PRO A 60 7.51 -7.28 -18.55
C PRO A 60 6.64 -6.25 -19.29
N GLY A 61 7.14 -5.02 -19.38
CA GLY A 61 6.47 -3.98 -20.14
C GLY A 61 6.67 -4.12 -21.65
N HIS A 62 5.82 -3.44 -22.40
CA HIS A 62 5.86 -3.40 -23.86
C HIS A 62 6.38 -2.05 -24.41
N GLY A 63 7.07 -1.29 -23.57
CA GLY A 63 7.63 0.02 -23.90
C GLY A 63 7.27 1.11 -22.87
N PRO A 64 7.78 2.34 -23.06
CA PRO A 64 7.55 3.44 -22.14
C PRO A 64 6.08 3.82 -22.01
N VAL A 65 5.66 4.20 -20.81
CA VAL A 65 4.32 4.70 -20.48
C VAL A 65 4.41 6.21 -20.30
N ARG A 66 3.81 6.98 -21.22
CA ARG A 66 3.97 8.45 -21.31
C ARG A 66 2.68 9.22 -21.10
N SER A 67 1.55 8.53 -20.94
CA SER A 67 0.23 9.11 -20.75
C SER A 67 -0.67 8.17 -19.95
N LEU A 68 -1.81 8.68 -19.47
CA LEU A 68 -2.85 7.88 -18.83
C LEU A 68 -3.42 6.82 -19.79
N ASP A 69 -3.53 7.12 -21.09
CA ASP A 69 -3.96 6.15 -22.10
C ASP A 69 -2.94 5.02 -22.29
N ASP A 70 -1.64 5.34 -22.26
CA ASP A 70 -0.58 4.31 -22.30
C ASP A 70 -0.67 3.40 -21.07
N ALA A 71 -0.88 4.01 -19.89
CA ALA A 71 -1.00 3.29 -18.63
C ALA A 71 -2.25 2.40 -18.61
N CYS A 72 -3.39 2.89 -19.11
CA CYS A 72 -4.61 2.10 -19.28
C CYS A 72 -4.36 0.88 -20.17
N ARG A 73 -3.70 1.05 -21.32
CA ARG A 73 -3.39 -0.08 -22.22
C ARG A 73 -2.47 -1.11 -21.57
N ALA A 74 -1.44 -0.66 -20.85
CA ALA A 74 -0.52 -1.56 -20.16
C ALA A 74 -1.20 -2.30 -18.99
N ALA A 75 -2.06 -1.62 -18.22
CA ALA A 75 -2.87 -2.21 -17.16
C ALA A 75 -3.88 -3.24 -17.72
N ASP A 76 -4.54 -2.93 -18.83
CA ASP A 76 -5.44 -3.88 -19.52
C ASP A 76 -4.70 -5.12 -20.00
N GLN A 77 -3.50 -4.97 -20.57
CA GLN A 77 -2.67 -6.11 -20.99
C GLN A 77 -2.28 -7.00 -19.82
N PHE A 78 -1.91 -6.41 -18.68
CA PHE A 78 -1.62 -7.14 -17.45
C PHE A 78 -2.85 -7.89 -16.91
N GLY A 79 -4.02 -7.24 -16.95
CA GLY A 79 -5.28 -7.76 -16.43
C GLY A 79 -5.94 -8.83 -17.30
N GLN A 80 -5.77 -8.76 -18.63
CA GLN A 80 -6.52 -9.57 -19.60
C GLN A 80 -6.40 -11.09 -19.35
N GLN A 81 -5.21 -11.58 -18.99
CA GLN A 81 -4.98 -13.01 -18.73
C GLN A 81 -5.81 -13.54 -17.55
N ARG A 82 -6.29 -12.65 -16.69
CA ARG A 82 -7.11 -12.94 -15.51
C ARG A 82 -8.56 -12.47 -15.66
N GLY A 83 -8.95 -12.05 -16.87
CA GLY A 83 -10.28 -11.49 -17.14
C GLY A 83 -10.54 -10.16 -16.41
N LEU A 84 -9.48 -9.42 -16.08
CA LEU A 84 -9.57 -8.10 -15.46
C LEU A 84 -9.46 -7.00 -16.52
N ARG A 85 -10.04 -5.85 -16.22
CA ARG A 85 -9.92 -4.63 -17.04
C ARG A 85 -9.58 -3.43 -16.17
N THR A 86 -9.05 -2.38 -16.77
CA THR A 86 -8.74 -1.13 -16.06
C THR A 86 -10.04 -0.42 -15.63
N GLY A 87 -10.06 0.10 -14.40
CA GLY A 87 -11.14 0.92 -13.86
C GLY A 87 -10.72 2.39 -13.74
N GLU A 88 -9.62 2.64 -13.06
CA GLU A 88 -9.04 3.97 -12.85
C GLU A 88 -7.54 3.92 -13.14
N VAL A 89 -6.99 4.99 -13.69
CA VAL A 89 -5.56 5.21 -13.83
C VAL A 89 -5.19 6.55 -13.21
N MET A 90 -4.11 6.56 -12.44
CA MET A 90 -3.54 7.77 -11.86
C MET A 90 -2.09 7.92 -12.28
N GLN A 91 -1.70 9.15 -12.59
CA GLN A 91 -0.31 9.53 -12.75
C GLN A 91 0.17 10.22 -11.47
N PHE A 92 1.30 9.74 -10.98
CA PHE A 92 2.08 10.40 -9.95
C PHE A 92 3.49 10.70 -10.46
N SER A 93 4.24 11.50 -9.72
CA SER A 93 5.62 11.87 -10.10
C SER A 93 6.57 10.66 -10.17
N ASN A 94 6.28 9.57 -9.45
CA ASN A 94 7.12 8.37 -9.42
C ASN A 94 6.62 7.25 -10.36
N GLY A 95 5.55 7.45 -11.11
CA GLY A 95 5.03 6.45 -12.04
C GLY A 95 3.51 6.49 -12.16
N TYR A 96 2.94 5.39 -12.64
CA TYR A 96 1.50 5.25 -12.79
C TYR A 96 0.95 4.19 -11.86
N TYR A 97 -0.26 4.43 -11.38
CA TYR A 97 -1.08 3.49 -10.67
C TYR A 97 -2.29 3.15 -11.54
N ALA A 98 -2.77 1.92 -11.46
CA ALA A 98 -4.07 1.56 -12.04
C ALA A 98 -4.85 0.61 -11.14
N GLU A 99 -6.14 0.88 -11.00
CA GLU A 99 -7.13 -0.06 -10.49
C GLU A 99 -7.53 -1.04 -11.59
N LEU A 100 -7.59 -2.33 -11.24
CA LEU A 100 -8.15 -3.37 -12.08
C LEU A 100 -9.47 -3.88 -11.50
N LEU A 101 -10.48 -4.00 -12.35
CA LEU A 101 -11.82 -4.45 -12.05
C LEU A 101 -12.07 -5.89 -12.53
N ASP A 102 -12.89 -6.62 -11.79
CA ASP A 102 -13.42 -7.92 -12.22
C ASP A 102 -14.56 -7.77 -13.25
N SER A 103 -15.08 -8.90 -13.75
CA SER A 103 -16.19 -8.92 -14.72
C SER A 103 -17.50 -8.32 -14.21
N GLN A 104 -17.65 -8.11 -12.90
CA GLN A 104 -18.79 -7.47 -12.25
C GLN A 104 -18.53 -5.98 -11.95
N SER A 105 -17.41 -5.43 -12.41
CA SER A 105 -17.00 -4.04 -12.15
C SER A 105 -16.63 -3.75 -10.70
N ARG A 106 -16.22 -4.77 -9.95
CA ARG A 106 -15.72 -4.61 -8.58
C ARG A 106 -14.20 -4.54 -8.59
N GLY A 107 -13.61 -3.75 -7.68
CA GLY A 107 -12.17 -3.69 -7.48
C GLY A 107 -11.60 -5.09 -7.27
N ALA A 108 -10.72 -5.53 -8.17
CA ALA A 108 -10.06 -6.82 -8.12
C ALA A 108 -8.68 -6.70 -7.47
N THR A 109 -7.85 -5.78 -7.98
CA THR A 109 -6.53 -5.49 -7.45
C THR A 109 -6.01 -4.17 -8.01
N GLU A 110 -4.86 -3.73 -7.50
CA GLU A 110 -4.17 -2.51 -7.93
C GLU A 110 -2.79 -2.86 -8.49
N VAL A 111 -2.31 -2.08 -9.47
CA VAL A 111 -1.01 -2.26 -10.10
C VAL A 111 -0.23 -0.94 -10.21
N LEU A 112 1.09 -1.06 -10.19
CA LEU A 112 2.03 0.02 -10.50
C LEU A 112 2.68 -0.23 -11.85
N LEU A 113 2.85 0.83 -12.63
CA LEU A 113 3.51 0.79 -13.93
C LEU A 113 4.72 1.72 -13.94
N ASP A 114 5.86 1.15 -14.31
CA ASP A 114 7.10 1.88 -14.50
C ASP A 114 7.05 2.71 -15.80
N PRO A 115 7.26 4.04 -15.76
CA PRO A 115 7.13 4.90 -16.93
C PRO A 115 8.20 4.63 -18.01
N ALA A 116 9.38 4.14 -17.63
CA ALA A 116 10.49 3.94 -18.55
C ALA A 116 10.36 2.66 -19.38
N SER A 117 9.97 1.56 -18.72
CA SER A 117 9.93 0.21 -19.30
C SER A 117 8.53 -0.31 -19.57
N GLY A 118 7.52 0.25 -18.90
CA GLY A 118 6.15 -0.27 -18.87
C GLY A 118 6.00 -1.52 -18.00
N PHE A 119 7.04 -1.90 -17.23
CA PHE A 119 6.96 -3.01 -16.29
C PHE A 119 5.77 -2.78 -15.35
N THR A 120 4.88 -3.75 -15.29
CA THR A 120 3.62 -3.65 -14.55
C THR A 120 3.60 -4.71 -13.47
N GLN A 121 3.28 -4.34 -12.23
CA GLN A 121 3.24 -5.26 -11.10
C GLN A 121 2.11 -4.93 -10.15
N LEU A 122 1.66 -5.91 -9.36
CA LEU A 122 0.77 -5.63 -8.24
C LEU A 122 1.36 -4.54 -7.36
N GLU A 123 0.50 -3.66 -6.87
CA GLU A 123 0.95 -2.57 -6.01
C GLU A 123 1.58 -3.09 -4.71
N MET A 124 2.65 -2.40 -4.31
CA MET A 124 3.39 -2.73 -3.10
C MET A 124 2.48 -2.54 -1.87
N GLY A 125 2.55 -3.46 -0.90
CA GLY A 125 1.72 -3.36 0.31
C GLY A 125 0.34 -4.02 0.14
N PRO A 126 -0.80 -3.31 0.29
CA PRO A 126 -2.13 -3.92 0.37
C PRO A 126 -2.49 -4.88 -0.77
N ALA A 127 -2.25 -4.52 -2.03
CA ALA A 127 -2.56 -5.39 -3.17
C ALA A 127 -1.76 -6.71 -3.14
N MET A 128 -0.52 -6.73 -2.64
CA MET A 128 0.24 -7.97 -2.48
C MET A 128 -0.02 -8.68 -1.15
N MET A 129 -0.21 -7.95 -0.05
CA MET A 129 -0.19 -8.49 1.32
C MET A 129 -1.58 -8.70 1.91
N TRP A 130 -2.57 -7.91 1.51
CA TRP A 130 -3.93 -7.97 2.04
C TRP A 130 -4.93 -8.51 1.01
N ASN A 131 -4.60 -8.50 -0.28
CA ASN A 131 -5.49 -9.01 -1.31
C ASN A 131 -5.72 -10.53 -1.21
N THR A 132 -6.94 -10.92 -0.84
CA THR A 132 -7.31 -12.32 -0.58
C THR A 132 -7.64 -13.13 -1.83
N ALA A 133 -7.72 -12.51 -3.01
CA ALA A 133 -7.99 -13.19 -4.28
C ALA A 133 -6.78 -13.16 -5.24
N TYR A 134 -6.07 -12.04 -5.30
CA TYR A 134 -5.01 -11.79 -6.27
C TYR A 134 -3.61 -11.64 -5.64
N GLY A 135 -3.53 -11.45 -4.33
CA GLY A 135 -2.27 -11.26 -3.59
C GLY A 135 -1.68 -12.56 -3.06
N MET A 136 -0.63 -12.44 -2.24
CA MET A 136 0.09 -13.57 -1.63
C MET A 136 -0.76 -14.33 -0.59
N THR A 137 -1.75 -13.67 0.01
CA THR A 137 -2.66 -14.28 1.00
C THR A 137 -3.80 -15.07 0.36
N ARG A 138 -3.87 -15.16 -0.97
CA ARG A 138 -4.89 -15.96 -1.68
C ARG A 138 -4.88 -17.45 -1.33
N THR A 139 -3.73 -17.98 -0.89
CA THR A 139 -3.58 -19.40 -0.52
C THR A 139 -3.80 -19.63 0.97
N THR A 140 -3.94 -18.57 1.78
CA THR A 140 -4.26 -18.68 3.21
C THR A 140 -5.78 -18.61 3.37
N PRO A 141 -6.42 -19.67 3.88
CA PRO A 141 -7.86 -19.64 4.16
C PRO A 141 -8.20 -18.49 5.10
N GLN A 142 -9.05 -17.59 4.63
CA GLN A 142 -9.66 -16.54 5.45
C GLN A 142 -10.75 -17.17 6.31
N SER A 143 -10.53 -17.25 7.62
CA SER A 143 -11.43 -17.91 8.57
C SER A 143 -12.65 -17.07 8.95
N SER A 144 -12.71 -15.80 8.55
CA SER A 144 -13.78 -14.88 8.94
C SER A 144 -14.11 -13.90 7.82
N PRO A 145 -15.40 -13.54 7.64
CA PRO A 145 -15.77 -12.51 6.68
C PRO A 145 -15.14 -11.16 7.07
N PRO A 146 -15.00 -10.22 6.11
CA PRO A 146 -14.64 -8.83 6.41
C PRO A 146 -15.56 -8.25 7.50
N SER A 147 -14.96 -7.56 8.48
CA SER A 147 -15.66 -6.96 9.62
C SER A 147 -15.77 -5.45 9.51
N VAL A 148 -14.96 -4.83 8.65
CA VAL A 148 -14.95 -3.39 8.36
C VAL A 148 -15.80 -3.13 7.12
N THR A 149 -16.76 -2.21 7.22
CA THR A 149 -17.55 -1.70 6.08
C THR A 149 -16.84 -0.54 5.36
N PRO A 150 -17.23 -0.16 4.13
CA PRO A 150 -16.67 1.02 3.44
C PRO A 150 -16.73 2.30 4.28
N ASP A 151 -17.89 2.59 4.90
CA ASP A 151 -18.03 3.77 5.78
C ASP A 151 -17.13 3.69 7.03
N GLN A 152 -16.90 2.49 7.57
CA GLN A 152 -15.97 2.32 8.67
C GLN A 152 -14.52 2.54 8.20
N ALA A 153 -14.15 2.03 7.02
CA ALA A 153 -12.84 2.25 6.43
C ALA A 153 -12.56 3.74 6.21
N LEU A 154 -13.54 4.49 5.68
CA LEU A 154 -13.45 5.95 5.54
C LEU A 154 -13.16 6.62 6.89
N ARG A 155 -13.96 6.32 7.93
CA ARG A 155 -13.75 6.90 9.27
C ARG A 155 -12.40 6.53 9.88
N ILE A 156 -11.96 5.28 9.70
CA ILE A 156 -10.65 4.80 10.18
C ILE A 156 -9.52 5.57 9.49
N ALA A 157 -9.59 5.72 8.16
CA ALA A 157 -8.61 6.45 7.38
C ALA A 157 -8.57 7.94 7.78
N ASP A 158 -9.72 8.61 7.88
CA ASP A 158 -9.81 10.01 8.29
C ASP A 158 -9.25 10.27 9.68
N GLN A 159 -9.56 9.38 10.64
CA GLN A 159 -9.02 9.47 11.99
C GLN A 159 -7.49 9.34 11.98
N TRP A 160 -6.96 8.39 11.21
CA TRP A 160 -5.52 8.20 11.08
C TRP A 160 -4.86 9.42 10.43
N LEU A 161 -5.44 9.98 9.36
CA LEU A 161 -4.93 11.17 8.67
C LEU A 161 -4.94 12.39 9.58
N THR A 162 -6.01 12.62 10.36
CA THR A 162 -6.08 13.73 11.32
C THR A 162 -4.92 13.69 12.32
N GLN A 163 -4.52 12.50 12.77
CA GLN A 163 -3.46 12.32 13.76
C GLN A 163 -2.05 12.35 13.16
N ASN A 164 -1.87 11.84 11.94
CA ASN A 164 -0.55 11.57 11.37
C ASN A 164 -0.19 12.46 10.16
N ARG A 165 -1.19 13.09 9.55
CA ARG A 165 -1.11 13.95 8.37
C ARG A 165 -2.12 15.11 8.46
N PRO A 166 -1.96 16.04 9.42
CA PRO A 166 -2.91 17.14 9.61
C PRO A 166 -3.20 17.91 8.30
N GLY A 167 -4.48 18.19 8.06
CA GLY A 167 -4.95 18.85 6.84
C GLY A 167 -5.18 17.90 5.64
N LEU A 168 -5.06 16.58 5.83
CA LEU A 168 -5.54 15.59 4.87
C LEU A 168 -6.84 14.94 5.34
N HIS A 169 -7.68 14.59 4.38
CA HIS A 169 -8.92 13.81 4.56
C HIS A 169 -8.96 12.64 3.59
N ALA A 170 -9.78 11.62 3.86
CA ALA A 170 -10.01 10.50 2.96
C ALA A 170 -11.23 10.77 2.06
N ALA A 171 -11.13 10.35 0.80
CA ALA A 171 -12.25 10.25 -0.13
C ALA A 171 -13.01 8.94 0.09
N GLU A 172 -14.05 8.67 -0.72
CA GLU A 172 -14.82 7.43 -0.67
C GLU A 172 -13.93 6.17 -0.78
N ALA A 173 -14.37 5.09 -0.13
CA ALA A 173 -13.63 3.84 -0.07
C ALA A 173 -13.94 2.90 -1.24
N THR A 174 -12.93 2.63 -2.05
CA THR A 174 -12.98 1.59 -3.09
C THR A 174 -12.67 0.23 -2.46
N ALA A 175 -13.54 -0.75 -2.69
CA ALA A 175 -13.43 -2.08 -2.10
C ALA A 175 -12.62 -3.04 -2.97
N PHE A 176 -11.68 -3.74 -2.33
CA PHE A 176 -10.92 -4.84 -2.90
C PHE A 176 -11.04 -6.10 -2.03
N PRO A 177 -10.67 -7.29 -2.52
CA PRO A 177 -10.70 -8.50 -1.71
C PRO A 177 -9.77 -8.37 -0.49
N GLY A 178 -10.34 -8.13 0.71
CA GLY A 178 -9.60 -8.08 1.99
C GLY A 178 -9.15 -6.68 2.44
N TYR A 179 -9.39 -5.62 1.67
CA TYR A 179 -9.01 -4.26 2.04
C TYR A 179 -9.80 -3.20 1.25
N TYR A 180 -9.67 -1.95 1.67
CA TYR A 180 -10.17 -0.77 0.99
C TYR A 180 -9.00 0.14 0.62
N THR A 181 -9.07 0.82 -0.51
CA THR A 181 -8.19 1.95 -0.83
C THR A 181 -9.03 3.21 -0.98
N LEU A 182 -8.50 4.32 -0.49
CA LEU A 182 -9.14 5.63 -0.48
C LEU A 182 -8.12 6.65 -0.99
N HIS A 183 -8.56 7.58 -1.84
CA HIS A 183 -7.74 8.75 -2.16
C HIS A 183 -7.61 9.62 -0.91
N THR A 184 -6.46 10.25 -0.72
CA THR A 184 -6.27 11.29 0.29
C THR A 184 -6.39 12.66 -0.36
N LEU A 185 -7.13 13.54 0.29
CA LEU A 185 -7.51 14.86 -0.19
C LEU A 185 -6.87 15.96 0.65
N ARG A 186 -6.47 17.05 -0.01
CA ARG A 186 -6.23 18.35 0.61
C ARG A 186 -7.06 19.39 -0.14
N ASP A 187 -7.84 20.19 0.57
CA ASP A 187 -8.70 21.21 -0.04
C ASP A 187 -9.57 20.63 -1.17
N ASN A 188 -10.09 19.41 -0.96
CA ASN A 188 -10.89 18.64 -1.92
C ASN A 188 -10.16 18.24 -3.22
N GLN A 189 -8.82 18.27 -3.24
CA GLN A 189 -7.97 17.80 -4.34
C GLN A 189 -7.21 16.55 -3.93
N ILE A 190 -7.10 15.58 -4.83
CA ILE A 190 -6.34 14.34 -4.59
C ILE A 190 -4.85 14.66 -4.48
N VAL A 191 -4.20 14.11 -3.45
CA VAL A 191 -2.76 14.28 -3.19
C VAL A 191 -2.04 12.96 -2.90
N GLY A 192 -2.74 11.84 -2.82
CA GLY A 192 -2.16 10.55 -2.44
C GLY A 192 -3.24 9.50 -2.17
N MET A 193 -2.84 8.42 -1.52
CA MET A 193 -3.70 7.25 -1.28
C MET A 193 -3.41 6.61 0.09
N ILE A 194 -4.41 5.93 0.64
CA ILE A 194 -4.35 5.22 1.90
C ILE A 194 -5.23 3.98 1.83
N SER A 195 -4.82 2.88 2.45
CA SER A 195 -5.63 1.67 2.50
C SER A 195 -5.97 1.27 3.93
N VAL A 196 -7.11 0.60 4.10
CA VAL A 196 -7.57 0.03 5.37
C VAL A 196 -7.83 -1.47 5.20
N ASN A 197 -7.23 -2.29 6.06
CA ASN A 197 -7.46 -3.74 6.04
C ASN A 197 -8.90 -4.05 6.49
N ALA A 198 -9.62 -4.86 5.71
CA ALA A 198 -11.04 -5.11 5.92
C ALA A 198 -11.35 -6.05 7.11
N HIS A 199 -10.34 -6.63 7.74
CA HIS A 199 -10.47 -7.58 8.85
C HIS A 199 -9.84 -7.05 10.15
N ALA A 200 -8.63 -6.49 10.05
CA ALA A 200 -7.84 -6.05 11.18
C ALA A 200 -7.93 -4.54 11.46
N SER A 201 -8.62 -3.76 10.60
CA SER A 201 -8.66 -2.28 10.68
C SER A 201 -7.29 -1.60 10.61
N ALA A 202 -6.25 -2.33 10.18
CA ALA A 202 -4.91 -1.78 10.01
C ALA A 202 -4.90 -0.75 8.89
N VAL A 203 -4.17 0.35 9.08
CA VAL A 203 -4.06 1.44 8.11
C VAL A 203 -2.70 1.40 7.43
N TRP A 204 -2.68 1.58 6.11
CA TRP A 204 -1.46 1.67 5.31
C TRP A 204 -1.47 2.95 4.48
N TYR A 205 -0.69 3.95 4.87
CA TYR A 205 -0.51 5.17 4.09
C TYR A 205 0.50 4.95 2.96
N HIS A 206 0.13 5.28 1.72
CA HIS A 206 0.97 5.03 0.56
C HIS A 206 2.03 6.13 0.44
N THR A 207 3.30 5.76 0.54
CA THR A 207 4.43 6.71 0.54
C THR A 207 5.25 6.67 -0.74
N TRP A 208 4.97 5.73 -1.65
CA TRP A 208 5.78 5.46 -2.85
C TRP A 208 5.35 6.26 -4.09
N HIS A 209 4.09 6.70 -4.18
CA HIS A 209 3.53 7.34 -5.37
C HIS A 209 4.21 8.66 -5.75
N GLY A 210 4.62 9.47 -4.77
CA GLY A 210 5.12 10.82 -5.01
C GLY A 210 3.99 11.84 -5.12
N GLN A 211 4.16 12.89 -5.93
CA GLN A 211 3.15 13.94 -6.10
C GLN A 211 2.08 13.51 -7.11
N PHE A 212 0.80 13.76 -6.79
CA PHE A 212 -0.29 13.55 -7.75
C PHE A 212 -0.16 14.49 -8.95
N VAL A 213 -0.45 13.98 -10.15
CA VAL A 213 -0.38 14.75 -11.41
C VAL A 213 -1.75 14.80 -12.08
N ALA A 214 -2.34 13.64 -12.37
CA ALA A 214 -3.60 13.52 -13.08
C ALA A 214 -4.25 12.16 -12.83
N MET A 215 -5.54 12.06 -13.13
CA MET A 215 -6.29 10.79 -13.11
C MET A 215 -7.26 10.71 -14.29
N GLN A 216 -7.63 9.48 -14.64
CA GLN A 216 -8.64 9.18 -15.63
C GLN A 216 -9.36 7.90 -15.22
N GLU A 217 -10.69 7.93 -15.23
CA GLU A 217 -11.50 6.72 -15.20
C GLU A 217 -11.45 6.07 -16.59
N ALA A 218 -11.22 4.77 -16.64
CA ALA A 218 -11.33 4.01 -17.87
C ALA A 218 -12.79 4.06 -18.33
N ALA A 219 -12.99 4.28 -19.63
CA ALA A 219 -14.34 4.31 -20.19
C ALA A 219 -15.04 2.99 -19.87
N THR A 220 -16.17 3.05 -19.17
CA THR A 220 -17.08 1.91 -19.10
C THR A 220 -17.45 1.59 -20.55
N SER A 221 -17.07 0.41 -21.05
CA SER A 221 -17.49 -0.07 -22.36
C SER A 221 -19.01 -0.17 -22.39
N GLY A 222 -19.66 0.95 -22.70
CA GLY A 222 -21.06 1.05 -22.99
C GLY A 222 -21.29 0.28 -24.27
N MET A 223 -22.06 -0.81 -24.16
CA MET A 223 -22.68 -1.47 -25.29
C MET A 223 -23.28 -0.39 -26.21
N PRO A 224 -23.02 -0.40 -27.54
CA PRO A 224 -23.69 0.53 -28.43
C PRO A 224 -25.21 0.29 -28.34
N ARG A 225 -25.97 1.37 -28.22
CA ARG A 225 -27.43 1.33 -28.42
C ARG A 225 -27.75 1.08 -29.90
#